data_AF-A0A524GRT0-F1
#
_entry.id   AF-A0A524GRT0-F1
#
_cell.length_a   1.000
_cell.length_b   1.000
_cell.length_c   1.000
_cell.angle_alpha   90.00
_cell.angle_beta   90.00
_cell.angle_gamma   90.00
#
_symmetry.space_group_name_H-M   'P 1'
#
loop_
_entity.id
_entity.type
_entity.pdbx_description
1 polymer ?
#
loop_
_entity_poly.entity_id
_entity_poly.type
_entity_poly.pdbx_seq_one_letter_code
_entity_poly.pdbx_strand_id
1 'polypeptide(L)'
;MKAFSTAGRAPEPAMEGAAPITFDIDGEEVTAYPPTSGQMAMMIADQSEHRDVADSVAGIIDFCDGILDDKGKALLRRRLLDRDDPFDMSNIQDILEYLIEEWSNHPTQSSSVSSVSRSNGGRRSKAS
;
A
#
# COMPACT_ATOMS: atom_id res chain seq x y z
N MET A 1 28.55 9.54 -18.61
CA MET A 1 27.69 8.54 -17.94
C MET A 1 26.47 9.28 -17.39
N LYS A 2 25.24 8.84 -17.68
CA LYS A 2 24.02 9.49 -17.18
C LYS A 2 23.64 8.86 -15.84
N ALA A 3 23.49 9.67 -14.79
CA ALA A 3 23.09 9.21 -13.46
C ALA A 3 21.56 9.28 -13.29
N PHE A 4 21.00 8.28 -12.62
CA PHE A 4 19.59 8.25 -12.20
C PHE A 4 19.56 8.37 -10.66
N SER A 5 18.68 9.21 -10.13
CA SER A 5 18.54 9.44 -8.69
C SER A 5 17.07 9.43 -8.30
N THR A 6 16.77 8.77 -7.17
CA THR A 6 15.45 8.73 -6.53
C THR A 6 15.38 9.64 -5.29
N ALA A 7 16.49 10.33 -4.96
CA ALA A 7 16.57 11.17 -3.77
C ALA A 7 15.51 12.28 -3.80
N GLY A 8 14.70 12.34 -2.73
CA GLY A 8 13.63 13.34 -2.56
C GLY A 8 12.29 12.99 -3.18
N ARG A 9 12.14 11.81 -3.83
CA ARG A 9 10.84 11.34 -4.32
C ARG A 9 10.14 10.50 -3.26
N ALA A 10 8.92 10.91 -2.88
CA ALA A 10 8.06 10.08 -2.04
C ALA A 10 7.52 8.89 -2.85
N PRO A 11 7.33 7.72 -2.21
CA PRO A 11 6.57 6.63 -2.82
C PRO A 11 5.11 7.10 -3.02
N GLU A 12 4.61 6.93 -4.24
CA GLU A 12 3.24 7.28 -4.61
C GLU A 12 2.43 5.98 -4.75
N PRO A 13 1.19 5.94 -4.22
CA PRO A 13 0.32 4.79 -4.38
C PRO A 13 -0.05 4.57 -5.86
N ALA A 14 -0.29 3.32 -6.24
CA ALA A 14 -0.74 2.95 -7.58
C ALA A 14 -2.16 3.47 -7.87
N MET A 15 -2.96 3.64 -6.82
CA MET A 15 -4.36 4.07 -6.87
C MET A 15 -4.45 5.47 -6.26
N GLU A 16 -4.94 6.43 -7.04
CA GLU A 16 -5.07 7.82 -6.60
C GLU A 16 -6.12 7.93 -5.48
N GLY A 17 -5.75 8.58 -4.39
CA GLY A 17 -6.64 8.76 -3.23
C GLY A 17 -6.73 7.55 -2.29
N ALA A 18 -6.04 6.43 -2.60
CA ALA A 18 -6.00 5.28 -1.71
C ALA A 18 -5.28 5.61 -0.39
N ALA A 19 -5.83 5.13 0.72
CA ALA A 19 -5.31 5.32 2.07
C ALA A 19 -5.07 3.98 2.77
N PRO A 20 -4.27 3.94 3.87
CA PRO A 20 -4.10 2.74 4.67
C PRO A 20 -5.43 2.20 5.20
N ILE A 21 -5.60 0.88 5.16
CA ILE A 21 -6.79 0.16 5.64
C ILE A 21 -6.40 -0.63 6.88
N THR A 22 -7.18 -0.47 7.95
CA THR A 22 -7.03 -1.28 9.17
C THR A 22 -8.17 -2.28 9.24
N PHE A 23 -7.85 -3.55 9.43
CA PHE A 23 -8.81 -4.66 9.43
C PHE A 23 -8.40 -5.75 10.43
N ASP A 24 -9.33 -6.64 10.73
CA ASP A 24 -9.15 -7.70 11.72
C ASP A 24 -8.95 -9.06 11.04
N ILE A 25 -7.99 -9.84 11.55
CA ILE A 25 -7.82 -11.25 11.21
C ILE A 25 -7.91 -12.04 12.51
N ASP A 26 -9.05 -12.71 12.75
CA ASP A 26 -9.31 -13.54 13.93
C ASP A 26 -9.01 -12.86 15.28
N GLY A 27 -9.39 -11.58 15.42
CA GLY A 27 -9.17 -10.77 16.63
C GLY A 27 -7.83 -10.04 16.67
N GLU A 28 -7.00 -10.17 15.63
CA GLU A 28 -5.76 -9.42 15.48
C GLU A 28 -5.89 -8.30 14.45
N GLU A 29 -5.96 -7.06 14.95
CA GLU A 29 -5.97 -5.86 14.11
C GLU A 29 -4.63 -5.68 13.37
N VAL A 30 -4.68 -5.48 12.06
CA VAL A 30 -3.52 -5.27 11.18
C VAL A 30 -3.78 -4.10 10.23
N THR A 31 -2.72 -3.52 9.67
CA THR A 31 -2.84 -2.42 8.71
C THR A 31 -2.19 -2.78 7.38
N ALA A 32 -2.90 -2.55 6.28
CA ALA A 32 -2.36 -2.59 4.92
C ALA A 32 -2.21 -1.18 4.35
N TYR A 33 -1.09 -0.95 3.67
CA TYR A 33 -0.77 0.30 2.97
C TYR A 33 -1.01 0.13 1.47
N PRO A 34 -1.56 1.14 0.77
CA PRO A 34 -1.77 1.05 -0.66
C PRO A 34 -0.45 0.73 -1.40
N PRO A 35 -0.46 -0.24 -2.32
CA PRO A 35 0.73 -0.62 -3.06
C PRO A 35 1.18 0.53 -3.95
N THR A 36 2.50 0.68 -4.11
CA THR A 36 3.06 1.55 -5.15
C THR A 36 2.81 0.96 -6.55
N SER A 37 2.93 1.79 -7.59
CA SER A 37 2.83 1.31 -8.98
C SER A 37 3.84 0.22 -9.33
N GLY A 38 5.03 0.25 -8.71
CA GLY A 38 6.05 -0.79 -8.85
C GLY A 38 5.62 -2.12 -8.22
N GLN A 39 5.06 -2.09 -7.01
CA GLN A 39 4.56 -3.30 -6.34
C GLN A 39 3.40 -3.93 -7.11
N MET A 40 2.45 -3.13 -7.60
CA MET A 40 1.37 -3.62 -8.45
C MET A 40 1.88 -4.27 -9.74
N ALA A 41 2.86 -3.65 -10.40
CA ALA A 41 3.43 -4.21 -11.62
C ALA A 41 4.12 -5.56 -11.38
N MET A 42 4.83 -5.70 -10.25
CA MET A 42 5.46 -6.98 -9.87
C MET A 42 4.41 -8.06 -9.61
N MET A 43 3.36 -7.75 -8.86
CA MET A 43 2.26 -8.70 -8.60
C MET A 43 1.61 -9.19 -9.90
N ILE A 44 1.31 -8.29 -10.84
CA ILE A 44 0.72 -8.64 -12.14
C ILE A 44 1.67 -9.53 -12.96
N ALA A 45 2.97 -9.24 -12.92
CA ALA A 45 3.96 -10.04 -13.64
C ALA A 45 4.04 -11.49 -13.11
N ASP A 46 3.89 -11.67 -11.80
CA ASP A 46 3.94 -12.99 -11.15
C ASP A 46 2.66 -13.81 -11.33
N GLN A 47 1.56 -13.18 -11.75
CA GLN A 47 0.31 -13.84 -12.14
C GLN A 47 0.23 -14.18 -13.64
N SER A 48 1.29 -13.93 -14.42
CA SER A 48 1.26 -14.23 -15.85
C SER A 48 1.20 -15.73 -16.16
N GLU A 49 0.48 -16.11 -17.23
CA GLU A 49 0.17 -17.51 -17.61
C GLU A 49 1.39 -18.42 -17.85
N HIS A 50 2.61 -17.87 -17.87
CA HIS A 50 3.85 -18.60 -18.13
C HIS A 50 4.65 -18.93 -16.86
N ARG A 51 4.13 -18.58 -15.68
CA ARG A 51 4.77 -18.85 -14.37
C ARG A 51 4.35 -20.22 -13.83
N ASP A 52 5.25 -20.85 -13.07
CA ASP A 52 4.89 -22.01 -12.26
C ASP A 52 4.01 -21.56 -11.07
N VAL A 53 3.14 -22.45 -10.60
CA VAL A 53 2.23 -22.20 -9.47
C VAL A 53 3.01 -21.76 -8.23
N ALA A 54 4.18 -22.35 -8.00
CA ALA A 54 5.05 -22.00 -6.88
C ALA A 54 5.54 -20.54 -6.96
N ASP A 55 5.88 -20.05 -8.16
CA ASP A 55 6.32 -18.68 -8.36
C ASP A 55 5.16 -17.69 -8.13
N SER A 56 3.96 -18.02 -8.60
CA SER A 56 2.77 -17.19 -8.38
C SER A 56 2.41 -17.09 -6.90
N VAL A 57 2.50 -18.19 -6.16
CA VAL A 57 2.28 -18.19 -4.70
C VAL A 57 3.34 -17.35 -3.98
N ALA A 58 4.62 -17.49 -4.36
CA ALA A 58 5.68 -16.66 -3.79
C ALA A 58 5.46 -15.16 -4.06
N GLY A 59 5.06 -14.79 -5.29
CA GLY A 59 4.74 -13.41 -5.65
C GLY A 59 3.58 -12.81 -4.84
N ILE A 60 2.55 -13.61 -4.54
CA ILE A 60 1.44 -13.19 -3.67
C ILE A 60 1.94 -12.91 -2.23
N ILE A 61 2.77 -13.79 -1.69
CA ILE A 61 3.33 -13.63 -0.34
C ILE A 61 4.25 -12.40 -0.28
N ASP A 62 5.13 -12.23 -1.27
CA ASP A 62 6.03 -11.07 -1.38
C ASP A 62 5.24 -9.76 -1.53
N PHE A 63 4.12 -9.78 -2.27
CA PHE A 63 3.24 -8.63 -2.36
C PHE A 63 2.60 -8.29 -1.00
N CYS A 64 2.09 -9.29 -0.27
CA CYS A 64 1.55 -9.11 1.07
C CYS A 64 2.61 -8.55 2.04
N ASP A 65 3.84 -9.05 1.98
CA ASP A 65 4.96 -8.54 2.77
C ASP A 65 5.31 -7.08 2.43
N GLY A 66 5.06 -6.67 1.19
CA GLY A 66 5.27 -5.30 0.73
C GLY A 66 4.20 -4.30 1.19
N ILE A 67 2.99 -4.75 1.52
CA ILE A 67 1.85 -3.87 1.80
C ILE A 67 1.38 -3.93 3.26
N LEU A 68 1.63 -5.00 4.00
CA LEU A 68 1.22 -5.10 5.41
C LEU A 68 2.19 -4.39 6.35
N ASP A 69 1.70 -4.00 7.52
CA ASP A 69 2.52 -3.60 8.65
C ASP A 69 3.29 -4.79 9.25
N ASP A 70 4.28 -4.52 10.10
CA ASP A 70 5.12 -5.57 10.68
C ASP A 70 4.32 -6.62 11.46
N LYS A 71 3.20 -6.21 12.07
CA LYS A 71 2.27 -7.12 12.76
C LYS A 71 1.57 -8.05 11.78
N GLY A 72 1.00 -7.52 10.69
CA GLY A 72 0.35 -8.32 9.65
C GLY A 72 1.31 -9.30 8.97
N LYS A 73 2.54 -8.90 8.71
CA LYS A 73 3.58 -9.80 8.17
C LYS A 73 3.88 -10.97 9.10
N ALA A 74 4.08 -10.68 10.38
CA ALA A 74 4.35 -11.69 11.39
C ALA A 74 3.16 -12.64 11.57
N LEU A 75 1.94 -12.10 11.52
CA LEU A 75 0.70 -12.87 11.59
C LEU A 75 0.59 -13.85 10.41
N LEU A 76 0.68 -13.36 9.17
CA LEU A 76 0.63 -14.21 7.98
C LEU A 76 1.67 -15.31 8.03
N ARG A 77 2.93 -14.97 8.30
CA ARG A 77 4.01 -15.94 8.35
C ARG A 77 3.78 -17.01 9.42
N ARG A 78 3.30 -16.62 10.60
CA ARG A 78 3.02 -17.55 11.69
C ARG A 78 1.92 -18.53 11.29
N ARG A 79 0.81 -18.03 10.74
CA ARG A 79 -0.36 -18.84 10.41
C ARG A 79 -0.12 -19.78 9.24
N LEU A 80 0.48 -19.30 8.14
CA LEU A 80 0.77 -20.13 6.96
C LEU A 80 1.81 -21.23 7.19
N LEU A 81 2.64 -21.09 8.22
CA LEU A 81 3.64 -22.10 8.60
C LEU A 81 3.16 -23.01 9.73
N ASP A 82 1.99 -22.75 10.32
CA ASP A 82 1.37 -23.62 11.29
C ASP A 82 0.53 -24.68 10.56
N ARG A 83 0.96 -25.94 10.64
CA ARG A 83 0.30 -27.06 9.98
C ARG A 83 -1.12 -27.30 10.51
N ASP A 84 -1.38 -26.94 11.76
CA ASP A 84 -2.63 -27.23 12.43
C ASP A 84 -3.58 -26.01 12.42
N ASP A 85 -3.17 -24.88 11.81
CA ASP A 85 -4.00 -23.70 11.55
C ASP A 85 -4.72 -23.86 10.19
N PRO A 86 -6.06 -23.65 10.12
CA PRO A 86 -6.79 -23.73 8.85
C PRO A 86 -6.50 -22.55 7.89
N PHE A 87 -5.74 -21.55 8.31
CA PHE A 87 -5.39 -20.40 7.49
C PHE A 87 -4.49 -20.77 6.32
N ASP A 88 -4.95 -20.51 5.10
CA ASP A 88 -4.25 -20.91 3.88
C ASP A 88 -4.22 -19.81 2.81
N MET A 89 -3.77 -20.19 1.60
CA MET A 89 -3.67 -19.28 0.46
C MET A 89 -5.01 -18.74 -0.03
N SER A 90 -6.14 -19.40 0.25
CA SER A 90 -7.47 -18.88 -0.09
C SER A 90 -7.80 -17.67 0.79
N ASN A 91 -7.47 -17.73 2.08
CA ASN A 91 -7.67 -16.59 2.98
C ASN A 91 -6.83 -15.37 2.57
N ILE A 92 -5.60 -15.58 2.08
CA ILE A 92 -4.77 -14.48 1.57
C ILE A 92 -5.42 -13.84 0.34
N GLN A 93 -5.95 -14.66 -0.57
CA GLN A 93 -6.61 -14.16 -1.78
C GLN A 93 -7.84 -13.32 -1.42
N ASP A 94 -8.67 -13.78 -0.48
CA ASP A 94 -9.84 -13.04 0.00
C ASP A 94 -9.44 -11.68 0.62
N ILE A 95 -8.36 -11.66 1.42
CA ILE A 95 -7.83 -10.41 1.99
C ILE A 95 -7.34 -9.47 0.89
N LEU A 96 -6.60 -9.98 -0.10
CA LEU A 96 -6.08 -9.16 -1.20
C LEU A 96 -7.20 -8.61 -2.09
N GLU A 97 -8.21 -9.41 -2.40
CA GLU A 97 -9.40 -8.98 -3.15
C GLU A 97 -10.09 -7.84 -2.42
N TYR A 98 -10.40 -8.01 -1.13
CA TYR A 98 -10.96 -6.96 -0.27
C TYR A 98 -10.13 -5.66 -0.31
N LEU A 99 -8.81 -5.75 -0.12
CA LEU A 99 -7.94 -4.58 -0.10
C LEU A 99 -7.93 -3.84 -1.45
N ILE A 100 -7.84 -4.58 -2.56
CA ILE A 100 -7.86 -4.00 -3.90
C ILE A 100 -9.20 -3.31 -4.18
N GLU A 101 -10.32 -3.92 -3.80
CA GLU A 101 -11.64 -3.33 -3.95
C GLU A 101 -11.77 -2.04 -3.15
N GLU A 102 -11.38 -2.04 -1.87
CA GLU A 102 -11.45 -0.86 -1.02
C GLU A 102 -10.58 0.29 -1.54
N TRP A 103 -9.34 0.01 -1.96
CA TRP A 103 -8.49 1.03 -2.55
C TRP A 103 -9.01 1.54 -3.90
N SER A 104 -9.71 0.71 -4.66
CA SER A 104 -10.31 1.10 -5.95
C SER A 104 -11.61 1.89 -5.78
N ASN A 105 -12.40 1.61 -4.73
CA ASN A 105 -13.68 2.24 -4.44
C ASN A 105 -13.56 3.59 -3.73
N HIS A 106 -12.37 3.91 -3.21
CA HIS A 106 -12.09 5.17 -2.53
C HIS A 106 -11.11 6.08 -3.31
N PRO A 107 -11.46 6.61 -4.50
CA PRO A 107 -10.80 7.80 -5.02
C PRO A 107 -11.29 9.00 -4.18
N THR A 108 -10.79 9.15 -2.95
CA THR A 108 -11.08 10.36 -2.20
C THR A 108 -10.51 11.53 -2.99
N GLN A 109 -11.42 12.40 -3.40
CA GLN A 109 -11.20 13.55 -4.26
C GLN A 109 -9.92 14.28 -3.90
N SER A 110 -9.10 14.55 -4.94
CA SER A 110 -8.06 15.56 -4.92
C SER A 110 -8.51 16.74 -4.07
N SER A 111 -7.76 17.04 -2.99
CA SER A 111 -7.90 18.30 -2.28
C SER A 111 -7.42 19.42 -3.21
N SER A 112 -8.25 19.78 -4.19
CA SER A 112 -8.10 20.97 -4.98
C SER A 112 -8.54 22.18 -4.16
N VAL A 113 -7.61 23.13 -4.04
CA VAL A 113 -7.77 24.51 -3.58
C VAL A 113 -7.85 24.66 -2.05
N SER A 114 -6.76 25.08 -1.41
CA SER A 114 -6.56 26.52 -1.23
C SER A 114 -5.11 26.95 -1.38
N SER A 115 -4.78 27.43 -2.57
CA SER A 115 -3.87 28.56 -2.72
C SER A 115 -4.58 29.79 -2.14
N VAL A 116 -4.19 30.20 -0.94
CA VAL A 116 -4.36 31.58 -0.48
C VAL A 116 -2.96 32.17 -0.34
N SER A 117 -2.50 32.72 -1.47
CA SER A 117 -1.88 34.04 -1.59
C SER A 117 -1.10 34.61 -0.38
N ARG A 118 0.17 34.90 -0.64
CA ARG A 118 1.02 35.90 0.03
C ARG A 118 0.22 37.07 0.63
N SER A 119 0.31 37.27 1.95
CA SER A 119 0.15 38.60 2.57
C SER A 119 1.43 39.03 3.28
N ASN A 120 2.30 39.67 2.51
CA ASN A 120 3.15 40.81 2.85
C ASN A 120 3.30 41.15 4.37
N GLY A 121 4.26 40.53 5.05
CA GLY A 121 4.67 40.88 6.42
C GLY A 121 5.68 42.04 6.46
N GLY A 122 5.35 43.18 5.88
CA GLY A 122 6.21 44.36 5.87
C GLY A 122 5.41 45.65 6.03
N ARG A 123 5.55 46.31 7.18
CA ARG A 123 6.00 47.73 7.34
C ARG A 123 5.38 48.42 8.58
N ARG A 124 6.27 48.70 9.55
CA ARG A 124 6.38 49.84 10.49
C ARG A 124 5.12 50.61 10.94
N SER A 125 4.84 50.55 12.24
CA SER A 125 4.18 51.61 13.04
C SER A 125 5.26 52.52 13.66
N LYS A 126 5.12 53.82 13.94
CA LYS A 126 4.15 54.89 13.68
C LYS A 126 4.92 56.21 13.92
N ALA A 127 4.51 57.28 13.25
CA ALA A 127 4.89 58.66 13.59
C ALA A 127 3.71 59.33 14.30
N SER A 128 4.01 60.11 15.34
CA SER A 128 3.42 61.40 15.72
C SER A 128 4.20 61.97 16.90
#